data_AF-A0A5N5EEC3-F1
#
_entry.id   AF-A0A5N5EEC3-F1
#
_cell.length_a   1.000
_cell.length_b   1.000
_cell.length_c   1.000
_cell.angle_alpha   90.00
_cell.angle_beta   90.00
_cell.angle_gamma   90.00
#
_symmetry.space_group_name_H-M   'P 1'
#
loop_
_entity.id
_entity.type
_entity.pdbx_description
1 polymer ?
#
loop_
_entity_poly.entity_id
_entity_poly.type
_entity_poly.pdbx_seq_one_letter_code
_entity_poly.pdbx_strand_id
1 'polypeptide(L)'
;MAAGVTSAVLPTAAQSAGLGTRTGAARLSEVVEGVLTPAGKLQLVNGINRVRQMVLQGTILPRGKDIKMVKWDNALAVEALKVVKTHEMKHQPASDSRWNRIGQTLYIA
;
A
#
# COMPACT_ATOMS: atom_id res chain seq x y z
N MET A 1 -38.32 -45.19 -2.06
CA MET A 1 -37.09 -44.85 -2.80
C MET A 1 -36.25 -43.94 -1.94
N ALA A 2 -34.94 -44.17 -1.97
CA ALA A 2 -33.97 -43.80 -0.93
C ALA A 2 -33.28 -42.46 -1.16
N ALA A 3 -32.61 -41.99 -0.07
CA ALA A 3 -31.54 -40.99 0.02
C ALA A 3 -31.94 -39.51 -0.23
N GLY A 4 -31.49 -38.51 0.53
CA GLY A 4 -30.44 -38.44 1.53
C GLY A 4 -29.27 -37.53 1.09
N VAL A 5 -29.12 -36.39 1.78
CA VAL A 5 -27.84 -35.78 2.27
C VAL A 5 -26.89 -35.02 1.29
N THR A 6 -26.57 -33.78 1.67
CA THR A 6 -25.32 -32.95 1.53
C THR A 6 -24.81 -32.36 0.20
N SER A 7 -24.40 -31.08 0.33
CA SER A 7 -23.03 -30.55 0.12
C SER A 7 -22.86 -29.41 -0.90
N ALA A 8 -22.01 -28.46 -0.50
CA ALA A 8 -21.72 -27.18 -1.10
C ALA A 8 -20.91 -27.25 -2.40
N VAL A 9 -21.09 -26.27 -3.29
CA VAL A 9 -20.07 -25.85 -4.27
C VAL A 9 -20.14 -24.32 -4.47
N LEU A 10 -19.02 -23.63 -4.22
CA LEU A 10 -18.78 -22.22 -4.57
C LEU A 10 -18.81 -22.01 -6.10
N PRO A 11 -19.30 -20.88 -6.62
CA PRO A 11 -18.92 -20.45 -7.96
C PRO A 11 -17.54 -19.77 -7.92
N THR A 12 -16.54 -20.45 -8.48
CA THR A 12 -15.22 -19.89 -8.81
C THR A 12 -15.22 -19.42 -10.27
N ALA A 13 -14.68 -18.20 -10.44
CA ALA A 13 -14.02 -17.64 -11.62
C ALA A 13 -14.83 -17.18 -12.85
N ALA A 14 -14.49 -15.93 -13.20
CA ALA A 14 -14.27 -15.40 -14.54
C ALA A 14 -15.49 -15.00 -15.39
N GLN A 15 -15.77 -13.70 -15.36
CA GLN A 15 -16.34 -12.85 -16.42
C GLN A 15 -16.55 -11.46 -15.77
N SER A 16 -16.19 -10.30 -16.31
CA SER A 16 -15.52 -9.86 -17.53
C SER A 16 -15.28 -8.35 -17.30
N ALA A 17 -14.03 -7.89 -17.17
CA ALA A 17 -13.76 -6.45 -17.11
C ALA A 17 -13.72 -5.93 -18.56
N GLY A 18 -14.86 -5.41 -19.02
CA GLY A 18 -15.04 -4.86 -20.36
C GLY A 18 -14.13 -3.68 -20.66
N LEU A 19 -13.53 -3.73 -21.83
CA LEU A 19 -12.74 -2.68 -22.47
C LEU A 19 -13.66 -1.48 -22.79
N GLY A 20 -13.43 -0.35 -22.14
CA GLY A 20 -14.11 0.92 -22.44
C GLY A 20 -13.10 1.94 -22.95
N THR A 21 -12.91 2.01 -24.27
CA THR A 21 -12.12 3.06 -24.91
C THR A 21 -12.85 4.40 -24.84
N ARG A 22 -12.18 5.44 -24.33
CA ARG A 22 -12.57 6.84 -24.55
C ARG A 22 -11.40 7.58 -25.20
N THR A 23 -11.62 7.97 -26.45
CA THR A 23 -10.75 8.82 -27.27
C THR A 23 -10.81 10.26 -26.77
N GLY A 24 -9.67 10.84 -26.40
CA GLY A 24 -9.53 12.25 -26.03
C GLY A 24 -8.08 12.57 -25.69
N ALA A 25 -7.45 13.44 -26.47
CA ALA A 25 -6.04 13.78 -26.39
C ALA A 25 -5.67 14.49 -25.07
N ALA A 26 -5.04 13.73 -24.18
CA ALA A 26 -3.98 14.16 -23.27
C ALA A 26 -3.15 12.90 -23.02
N ARG A 27 -1.83 12.99 -22.87
CA ARG A 27 -1.02 11.88 -22.33
C ARG A 27 -1.46 11.65 -20.88
N LEU A 28 -2.57 10.97 -20.70
CA LEU A 28 -2.90 10.27 -19.48
C LEU A 28 -2.01 9.04 -19.53
N SER A 29 -0.78 9.19 -19.04
CA SER A 29 -0.07 8.05 -18.49
C SER A 29 -1.09 7.33 -17.61
N GLU A 30 -1.46 6.13 -18.03
CA GLU A 30 -2.45 5.30 -17.37
C GLU A 30 -2.04 5.18 -15.90
N VAL A 31 -2.64 6.01 -15.03
CA VAL A 31 -2.34 6.00 -13.62
C VAL A 31 -2.98 4.73 -13.10
N VAL A 32 -2.17 3.68 -12.95
CA VAL A 32 -2.53 2.49 -12.19
C VAL A 32 -2.75 2.95 -10.75
N GLU A 33 -3.95 3.41 -10.42
CA GLU A 33 -4.29 3.83 -9.07
C GLU A 33 -4.29 2.60 -8.13
N GLY A 34 -3.14 2.36 -7.50
CA GLY A 34 -3.06 2.67 -6.08
C GLY A 34 -3.23 1.55 -5.05
N VAL A 35 -2.83 0.31 -5.32
CA VAL A 35 -2.54 -0.67 -4.25
C VAL A 35 -1.23 -1.39 -4.53
N LEU A 36 -0.22 -1.23 -3.66
CA LEU A 36 1.00 -2.03 -3.74
C LEU A 36 0.65 -3.52 -3.72
N THR A 37 1.25 -4.29 -4.63
CA THR A 37 1.15 -5.76 -4.60
C THR A 37 1.69 -6.30 -3.27
N PRO A 38 1.32 -7.52 -2.83
CA PRO A 38 1.88 -8.11 -1.62
C PRO A 38 3.43 -8.12 -1.62
N ALA A 39 4.04 -8.40 -2.77
CA ALA A 39 5.48 -8.31 -2.96
C ALA A 39 6.00 -6.86 -2.78
N GLY A 40 5.34 -5.87 -3.36
CA GLY A 40 5.69 -4.46 -3.19
C GLY A 40 5.58 -3.97 -1.75
N LYS A 41 4.53 -4.38 -1.02
CA LYS A 41 4.38 -4.09 0.42
C LYS A 41 5.55 -4.64 1.22
N LEU A 42 5.93 -5.89 0.94
CA LEU A 42 7.05 -6.57 1.61
C LEU A 42 8.38 -5.87 1.29
N GLN A 43 8.63 -5.54 0.03
CA GLN A 43 9.83 -4.82 -0.40
C GLN A 43 9.96 -3.46 0.30
N LEU A 44 8.88 -2.68 0.40
CA LEU A 44 8.89 -1.38 1.07
C LEU A 44 9.23 -1.52 2.56
N VAL A 45 8.52 -2.41 3.28
CA VAL A 45 8.75 -2.63 4.71
C VAL A 45 10.17 -3.12 4.98
N ASN A 46 10.66 -4.06 4.16
CA ASN A 46 12.01 -4.58 4.29
C ASN A 46 13.07 -3.52 3.99
N GLY A 47 12.86 -2.67 2.98
CA GLY A 47 13.75 -1.55 2.66
C GLY A 47 13.88 -0.56 3.83
N ILE A 48 12.75 -0.17 4.42
CA ILE A 48 12.73 0.73 5.59
C ILE A 48 13.45 0.07 6.76
N ASN A 49 13.13 -1.19 7.07
CA ASN A 49 13.74 -1.90 8.18
C ASN A 49 15.23 -2.17 7.98
N ARG A 50 15.69 -2.35 6.73
CA ARG A 50 17.12 -2.48 6.42
C ARG A 50 17.89 -1.22 6.82
N VAL A 51 17.38 -0.03 6.49
CA VAL A 51 18.01 1.24 6.89
C VAL A 51 17.98 1.40 8.41
N ARG A 52 16.84 1.12 9.06
CA ARG A 52 16.74 1.17 10.54
C ARG A 52 17.74 0.25 11.22
N GLN A 53 17.98 -0.94 10.66
CA GLN A 53 18.99 -1.88 11.14
C GLN A 53 20.41 -1.33 10.96
N MET A 54 20.72 -0.67 9.84
CA MET A 54 22.03 -0.05 9.63
C MET A 54 22.31 1.07 10.64
N VAL A 55 21.28 1.83 11.05
CA VAL A 55 21.39 2.85 12.10
C VAL A 55 21.63 2.21 13.47
N LEU A 56 20.92 1.12 13.81
CA LEU A 56 21.15 0.36 15.06
C LEU A 56 22.56 -0.23 15.16
N GLN A 57 23.09 -0.68 14.03
CA GLN A 57 24.44 -1.24 13.91
C GLN A 57 25.53 -0.17 13.95
N GLY A 58 25.17 1.12 13.80
CA GLY A 58 26.14 2.21 13.71
C GLY A 58 26.87 2.25 12.35
N THR A 59 26.38 1.51 11.34
CA THR A 59 26.86 1.64 9.97
C THR A 59 26.46 3.00 9.38
N ILE A 60 25.29 3.50 9.78
CA ILE A 60 24.87 4.89 9.58
C ILE A 60 24.97 5.59 10.94
N LEU A 61 25.63 6.75 10.98
CA LEU A 61 25.89 7.51 12.21
C LEU A 61 24.93 8.71 12.38
N PRO A 62 24.57 9.05 13.64
CA PRO A 62 24.97 8.40 14.88
C PRO A 62 24.28 7.04 15.08
N ARG A 63 24.93 6.13 15.82
CA ARG A 63 24.33 4.83 16.16
C ARG A 63 23.06 5.06 16.97
N GLY A 64 21.95 4.54 16.46
CA GLY A 64 20.67 4.58 17.15
C GLY A 64 20.61 3.59 18.31
N LYS A 65 19.86 3.95 19.36
CA LYS A 65 19.47 3.04 20.43
C LYS A 65 17.97 2.78 20.33
N ASP A 66 17.55 1.53 20.52
CA ASP A 66 16.13 1.13 20.66
C ASP A 66 15.19 1.47 19.48
N ILE A 67 15.72 1.52 18.25
CA ILE A 67 14.92 1.70 17.03
C ILE A 67 14.06 0.45 16.76
N LYS A 68 12.74 0.59 16.88
CA LYS A 68 11.78 -0.49 16.57
C LYS A 68 11.65 -0.72 15.06
N MET A 69 11.50 -1.96 14.61
CA MET A 69 11.17 -2.27 13.22
C MET A 69 9.72 -1.91 12.89
N VAL A 70 9.48 -1.42 11.67
CA VAL A 70 8.15 -1.07 11.18
C VAL A 70 7.44 -2.30 10.62
N LYS A 71 6.11 -2.25 10.65
CA LYS A 71 5.22 -3.23 10.01
C LYS A 71 4.28 -2.50 9.07
N TRP A 72 3.74 -3.23 8.11
CA TRP A 72 2.69 -2.70 7.24
C TRP A 72 1.43 -2.38 8.07
N ASP A 73 0.82 -1.22 7.81
CA ASP A 73 -0.43 -0.80 8.42
C ASP A 73 -1.44 -0.46 7.32
N ASN A 74 -2.55 -1.21 7.27
CA ASN A 74 -3.53 -1.07 6.21
C ASN A 74 -4.30 0.25 6.28
N ALA A 75 -4.59 0.79 7.46
CA ALA A 75 -5.35 2.03 7.57
C ALA A 75 -4.47 3.24 7.22
N LEU A 76 -3.19 3.24 7.62
CA LEU A 76 -2.24 4.26 7.15
C LEU A 76 -2.03 4.19 5.63
N ALA A 77 -2.05 3.00 5.03
CA ALA A 77 -1.97 2.85 3.58
C ALA A 77 -3.21 3.42 2.86
N VAL A 78 -4.40 3.29 3.44
CA VAL A 78 -5.63 3.93 2.93
C VAL A 78 -5.50 5.46 2.97
N GLU A 79 -5.00 6.01 4.07
CA GLU A 79 -4.74 7.46 4.17
C GLU A 79 -3.71 7.92 3.12
N ALA A 80 -2.63 7.16 2.92
CA ALA A 80 -1.63 7.47 1.90
C ALA A 80 -2.24 7.47 0.47
N LEU A 81 -3.16 6.55 0.18
CA LEU A 81 -3.85 6.54 -1.10
C LEU A 81 -4.70 7.79 -1.32
N LYS A 82 -5.35 8.32 -0.27
CA LYS A 82 -6.10 9.60 -0.37
C LYS A 82 -5.16 10.75 -0.77
N VAL A 83 -3.95 10.78 -0.20
CA VAL A 83 -2.94 11.79 -0.55
C VAL A 83 -2.52 11.65 -2.02
N VAL A 84 -2.20 10.44 -2.48
CA VAL A 84 -1.80 10.20 -3.88
C VAL A 84 -2.87 10.64 -4.87
N LYS A 85 -4.15 10.40 -4.55
CA LYS A 85 -5.30 10.79 -5.39
C LYS A 85 -5.46 12.29 -5.58
N THR A 86 -4.83 13.12 -4.73
CA THR A 86 -4.80 14.58 -4.96
C THR A 86 -3.93 14.96 -6.16
N HIS A 87 -3.01 14.09 -6.58
CA HIS A 87 -2.02 14.37 -7.63
C HIS A 87 -1.17 15.63 -7.35
N GLU A 88 -1.06 16.03 -6.07
CA GLU A 88 -0.25 17.15 -5.63
C GLU A 88 1.00 16.65 -4.89
N MET A 89 2.18 17.16 -5.26
CA MET A 89 3.44 16.89 -4.54
C MET A 89 3.54 17.75 -3.27
N LYS A 90 2.62 17.54 -2.33
CA LYS A 90 2.50 18.31 -1.10
C LYS A 90 2.01 17.44 0.05
N HIS A 91 2.49 17.70 1.26
CA HIS A 91 1.96 17.05 2.46
C HIS A 91 0.50 17.41 2.66
N GLN A 92 -0.36 16.41 2.81
CA GLN A 92 -1.80 16.57 3.00
C GLN A 92 -2.22 16.11 4.39
N PRO A 93 -3.37 16.54 4.93
CA PRO A 93 -3.88 15.98 6.17
C PRO A 93 -4.15 14.47 6.04
N ALA A 94 -3.75 13.69 7.05
CA ALA A 94 -4.06 12.27 7.19
C ALA A 94 -4.50 12.02 8.63
N SER A 95 -5.51 11.16 8.83
CA SER A 95 -6.09 10.93 10.16
C SER A 95 -6.39 9.46 10.41
N ASP A 96 -5.97 8.96 11.57
CA ASP A 96 -6.29 7.64 12.10
C ASP A 96 -6.37 7.74 13.62
N SER A 97 -7.46 7.25 14.22
CA SER A 97 -7.71 7.41 15.66
C SER A 97 -6.67 6.74 16.57
N ARG A 98 -5.85 5.84 16.02
CA ARG A 98 -4.77 5.16 16.76
C ARG A 98 -3.53 6.04 16.91
N TRP A 99 -3.41 7.11 16.14
CA TRP A 99 -2.19 7.93 16.06
C TRP A 99 -2.49 9.42 16.29
N ASN A 100 -1.76 10.03 17.22
CA ASN A 100 -1.89 11.48 17.48
C ASN A 100 -1.39 12.33 16.31
N ARG A 101 -0.37 11.85 15.59
CA ARG A 101 0.23 12.50 14.41
C ARG A 101 0.71 11.42 13.45
N ILE A 102 0.56 11.69 12.16
CA ILE A 102 1.00 10.80 11.07
C ILE A 102 2.07 11.54 10.26
N GLY A 103 3.27 10.96 10.19
CA GLY A 103 4.34 11.43 9.31
C GLY A 103 4.10 11.00 7.87
N GLN A 104 4.63 11.76 6.91
CA GLN A 104 4.48 11.49 5.47
C GLN A 104 5.81 11.65 4.75
N THR A 105 6.07 10.73 3.82
CA THR A 105 7.16 10.82 2.86
C THR A 105 6.54 10.79 1.47
N LEU A 106 6.85 11.79 0.64
CA LEU A 106 6.35 11.91 -0.72
C LEU A 106 7.52 11.64 -1.68
N TYR A 107 7.24 10.95 -2.77
CA TYR A 107 8.23 10.60 -3.78
C TYR A 107 7.58 10.58 -5.16
N ILE A 108 8.25 11.21 -6.12
CA ILE A 108 7.94 11.15 -7.55
C ILE A 108 9.18 10.60 -8.23
N ALA A 109 9.01 9.56 -9.05
CA ALA A 109 10.07 8.90 -9.83
C ALA A 109 10.15 9.48 -11.24
#